data_AF-K1TTQ9-F1
#
_entry.id   AF-K1TTQ9-F1
#
_cell.length_a   1.000
_cell.length_b   1.000
_cell.length_c   1.000
_cell.angle_alpha   90.00
_cell.angle_beta   90.00
_cell.angle_gamma   90.00
#
_symmetry.space_group_name_H-M   'P 1'
#
loop_
_entity.id
_entity.type
_entity.pdbx_description
1 polymer ?
#
loop_
_entity_poly.entity_id
_entity_poly.type
_entity_poly.pdbx_seq_one_letter_code
_entity_poly.pdbx_strand_id
1 'polypeptide(L)'
;MKAILWHDETMGADYSVEEIPANLVDEANEWREKMLEKVAEFDDALMEKFFDDPSTITEEEILRALRAGTLKMDIVPMFCGSSFKNKGVQTLLDYVCAFLPSPLDTPAIVGTNPTTGAEEDRKPS
;
A
#
# COMPACT_ATOMS: atom_id res chain seq x y z
N MET A 1 -4.44 -9.92 -9.45
CA MET A 1 -5.87 -10.06 -9.07
C MET A 1 -6.15 -11.51 -8.75
N LYS A 2 -6.22 -11.86 -7.47
CA LYS A 2 -6.48 -13.22 -6.96
C LYS A 2 -7.28 -13.13 -5.66
N ALA A 3 -7.95 -14.21 -5.27
CA ALA A 3 -8.55 -14.35 -3.96
C ALA A 3 -7.55 -14.98 -2.98
N ILE A 4 -7.58 -14.53 -1.72
CA ILE A 4 -6.81 -15.13 -0.62
C ILE A 4 -7.81 -15.83 0.30
N LEU A 5 -7.62 -17.14 0.50
CA LEU A 5 -8.47 -17.97 1.36
C LEU A 5 -7.68 -18.45 2.57
N TRP A 6 -7.98 -17.88 3.73
CA TRP A 6 -7.35 -18.26 5.00
C TRP A 6 -7.92 -19.57 5.54
N HIS A 7 -7.01 -20.47 5.95
CA HIS A 7 -7.35 -21.76 6.54
C HIS A 7 -7.55 -21.64 8.06
N ASP A 8 -8.78 -21.89 8.54
CA ASP A 8 -9.18 -21.69 9.95
C ASP A 8 -8.32 -22.52 10.93
N GLU A 9 -7.91 -23.71 10.53
CA GLU A 9 -7.13 -24.66 11.36
C GLU A 9 -5.75 -24.11 11.76
N THR A 10 -5.23 -23.15 11.00
CA THR A 10 -3.87 -22.62 11.19
C THR A 10 -3.83 -21.28 11.91
N MET A 11 -4.98 -20.79 12.40
CA MET A 11 -5.11 -19.45 12.97
C MET A 11 -4.54 -18.36 12.05
N GLY A 12 -4.71 -18.54 10.74
CA GLY A 12 -4.26 -17.62 9.71
C GLY A 12 -2.75 -17.64 9.41
N ALA A 13 -2.02 -18.65 9.88
CA ALA A 13 -0.63 -18.86 9.46
C ALA A 13 -0.51 -19.35 8.01
N ASP A 14 -1.55 -20.05 7.52
CA ASP A 14 -1.60 -20.58 6.17
C ASP A 14 -2.82 -20.05 5.40
N TYR A 15 -2.62 -19.83 4.10
CA TYR A 15 -3.65 -19.41 3.16
C TYR A 15 -3.34 -19.92 1.75
N SER A 16 -4.39 -20.09 0.97
CA SER A 16 -4.31 -20.41 -0.46
C SER A 16 -4.61 -19.17 -1.29
N VAL A 17 -3.94 -19.08 -2.45
CA VAL A 17 -4.20 -18.06 -3.46
C VAL A 17 -4.93 -18.74 -4.61
N GLU A 18 -6.15 -18.28 -4.89
CA GLU A 18 -7.03 -18.88 -5.91
C GLU A 18 -7.54 -17.81 -6.89
N GLU A 19 -8.24 -18.25 -7.94
CA GLU A 19 -8.97 -17.33 -8.79
C GLU A 19 -10.09 -16.64 -7.99
N ILE A 20 -10.38 -15.40 -8.38
CA ILE A 20 -11.48 -14.66 -7.77
C ILE A 20 -12.79 -15.41 -8.09
N PRO A 21 -13.66 -15.67 -7.09
CA PRO A 21 -14.94 -16.34 -7.32
C PRO A 21 -15.74 -15.64 -8.42
N ALA A 22 -16.34 -16.42 -9.32
CA ALA A 22 -16.98 -15.90 -10.53
C ALA A 22 -18.02 -14.80 -10.26
N ASN A 23 -18.73 -14.88 -9.13
CA ASN A 23 -19.73 -13.90 -8.72
C ASN A 23 -19.16 -12.57 -8.20
N LEU A 24 -17.83 -12.50 -7.97
CA LEU A 24 -17.12 -11.31 -7.49
C LEU A 24 -16.15 -10.74 -8.52
N VAL A 25 -15.95 -11.41 -9.67
CA VAL A 25 -14.98 -10.97 -10.69
C VAL A 25 -15.33 -9.58 -11.21
N ASP A 26 -16.60 -9.32 -11.52
CA ASP A 26 -17.04 -8.02 -12.05
C ASP A 26 -16.81 -6.90 -11.04
N GLU A 27 -17.19 -7.11 -9.77
CA GLU A 27 -16.96 -6.15 -8.69
C GLU A 27 -15.45 -5.92 -8.43
N ALA A 28 -14.65 -6.98 -8.47
CA ALA A 28 -13.21 -6.86 -8.29
C ALA A 28 -12.53 -6.07 -9.42
N ASN A 29 -13.01 -6.23 -10.66
CA ASN A 29 -12.53 -5.45 -11.80
C ASN A 29 -12.95 -3.98 -11.69
N GLU A 30 -14.19 -3.70 -11.28
CA GLU A 30 -14.67 -2.33 -11.02
C GLU A 30 -13.80 -1.61 -9.97
N TRP A 31 -13.52 -2.27 -8.84
CA TRP A 31 -12.67 -1.68 -7.80
C TRP A 31 -11.21 -1.56 -8.24
N ARG A 32 -10.71 -2.48 -9.06
CA ARG A 32 -9.36 -2.36 -9.65
C ARG A 32 -9.28 -1.13 -10.55
N GLU A 33 -10.26 -0.91 -11.41
CA GLU A 33 -10.29 0.25 -12.32
C GLU A 33 -10.32 1.57 -11.53
N LYS A 34 -11.22 1.69 -10.55
CA LYS A 34 -11.28 2.86 -9.65
C LYS A 34 -9.97 3.11 -8.91
N MET A 35 -9.31 2.05 -8.46
CA MET A 35 -8.01 2.15 -7.80
C MET A 35 -6.94 2.63 -8.79
N LEU A 36 -6.88 2.06 -10.00
CA LEU A 36 -5.91 2.47 -11.03
C LEU A 36 -6.10 3.93 -11.45
N GLU A 37 -7.36 4.35 -11.69
CA GLU A 37 -7.71 5.73 -11.98
C GLU A 37 -7.20 6.66 -10.88
N LYS A 38 -7.46 6.32 -9.61
CA LYS A 38 -7.04 7.17 -8.50
C LYS A 38 -5.53 7.21 -8.31
N VAL A 39 -4.84 6.09 -8.47
CA VAL A 39 -3.39 5.98 -8.28
C VAL A 39 -2.63 6.67 -9.42
N ALA A 40 -3.18 6.65 -10.63
CA ALA A 40 -2.64 7.34 -11.80
C ALA A 40 -2.54 8.86 -11.61
N GLU A 41 -3.41 9.49 -10.81
CA GLU A 41 -3.35 10.92 -10.50
C GLU A 41 -2.02 11.35 -9.82
N PHE A 42 -1.25 10.39 -9.27
CA PHE A 42 -0.03 10.67 -8.51
C PHE A 42 1.28 10.35 -9.27
N ASP A 43 1.18 9.82 -10.49
CA ASP A 43 2.32 9.41 -11.33
C ASP A 43 1.93 9.59 -12.81
N ASP A 44 2.50 10.62 -13.46
CA ASP A 44 2.19 10.98 -14.85
C ASP A 44 2.39 9.80 -15.84
N ALA A 45 3.39 8.94 -15.59
CA ALA A 45 3.64 7.78 -16.45
C ALA A 45 2.57 6.70 -16.27
N LEU A 46 2.02 6.55 -15.07
CA LEU A 46 0.87 5.67 -14.85
C LEU A 46 -0.40 6.23 -15.48
N MET A 47 -0.58 7.55 -15.48
CA MET A 47 -1.71 8.21 -16.12
C MET A 47 -1.72 8.01 -17.63
N GLU A 48 -0.56 8.16 -18.30
CA GLU A 48 -0.44 7.84 -19.73
C GLU A 48 -0.81 6.38 -20.01
N LYS A 49 -0.23 5.43 -19.27
CA LYS A 49 -0.54 4.00 -19.43
C LYS A 49 -2.01 3.68 -19.17
N PHE A 50 -2.65 4.35 -18.21
CA PHE A 50 -4.06 4.15 -17.91
C PHE A 50 -4.97 4.57 -19.08
N PHE A 51 -4.64 5.65 -19.79
CA PHE A 51 -5.41 6.06 -20.96
C PHE A 51 -5.12 5.23 -22.21
N ASP A 52 -3.88 4.77 -22.38
CA ASP A 52 -3.47 3.98 -23.54
C ASP A 52 -3.87 2.51 -23.43
N ASP A 53 -3.40 1.82 -22.39
CA ASP A 53 -3.69 0.41 -22.11
C ASP A 53 -3.43 0.09 -20.62
N PRO A 54 -4.48 0.10 -19.77
CA PRO A 54 -4.37 -0.23 -18.34
C PRO A 54 -3.78 -1.61 -18.05
N SER A 55 -3.79 -2.54 -19.01
CA SER A 55 -3.24 -3.89 -18.81
C SER A 55 -1.71 -3.91 -18.76
N THR A 56 -1.06 -2.86 -19.25
CA THR A 56 0.41 -2.70 -19.21
C THR A 56 0.93 -2.24 -17.85
N ILE A 57 0.05 -1.76 -16.98
CA ILE A 57 0.40 -1.29 -15.64
C ILE A 57 0.78 -2.49 -14.77
N THR A 58 2.01 -2.49 -14.28
CA THR A 58 2.52 -3.59 -13.45
C THR A 58 2.16 -3.41 -11.98
N GLU A 59 2.17 -4.51 -11.22
CA GLU A 59 1.94 -4.47 -9.77
C GLU A 59 2.97 -3.59 -9.05
N GLU A 60 4.23 -3.63 -9.46
CA GLU A 60 5.30 -2.81 -8.89
C GLU A 60 5.04 -1.31 -9.07
N GLU A 61 4.54 -0.91 -10.26
CA GLU A 61 4.20 0.48 -10.52
C GLU A 61 3.04 0.96 -9.65
N ILE A 62 2.01 0.12 -9.49
CA ILE A 62 0.88 0.40 -8.60
C ILE A 62 1.37 0.56 -7.15
N LEU A 63 2.21 -0.35 -6.65
CA LEU A 63 2.73 -0.30 -5.29
C LEU A 63 3.58 0.95 -5.06
N ARG A 64 4.42 1.33 -6.02
CA ARG A 64 5.25 2.54 -5.96
C ARG A 64 4.39 3.80 -5.85
N ALA A 65 3.37 3.92 -6.69
CA ALA A 65 2.49 5.09 -6.70
C ALA A 65 1.59 5.15 -5.44
N LEU A 66 1.08 4.00 -4.98
CA LEU A 66 0.38 3.91 -3.70
C LEU A 66 1.26 4.36 -2.53
N ARG A 67 2.52 3.92 -2.48
CA ARG A 67 3.48 4.37 -1.46
C ARG A 67 3.70 5.89 -1.55
N ALA A 68 3.96 6.41 -2.75
CA ALA A 68 4.20 7.84 -2.95
C ALA A 68 3.02 8.70 -2.47
N GLY A 69 1.79 8.33 -2.83
CA GLY A 69 0.58 9.01 -2.35
C GLY A 69 0.35 8.85 -0.84
N THR A 70 0.66 7.67 -0.29
CA THR A 70 0.55 7.41 1.17
C THR A 70 1.53 8.28 1.97
N LEU A 71 2.80 8.38 1.55
CA LEU A 71 3.81 9.19 2.23
C LEU A 71 3.50 10.69 2.21
N LYS A 72 2.82 11.15 1.15
CA LYS A 72 2.33 12.53 1.04
C LYS A 72 1.03 12.79 1.80
N MET A 73 0.39 11.74 2.33
CA MET A 73 -0.93 11.79 2.96
C MET A 73 -2.05 12.20 2.00
N ASP A 74 -1.85 12.05 0.68
CA ASP A 74 -2.86 12.39 -0.34
C ASP A 74 -3.92 11.29 -0.48
N ILE A 75 -3.55 10.05 -0.15
CA ILE A 75 -4.43 8.88 -0.13
C ILE A 75 -4.20 8.04 1.12
N VAL A 76 -5.23 7.30 1.51
CA VAL A 76 -5.15 6.28 2.57
C VAL A 76 -5.59 4.94 1.96
N PRO A 77 -4.67 4.02 1.66
CA PRO A 77 -5.02 2.70 1.15
C PRO A 77 -5.91 1.94 2.13
N MET A 78 -7.05 1.45 1.65
CA MET A 78 -8.04 0.75 2.47
C MET A 78 -7.90 -0.76 2.30
N PHE A 79 -7.89 -1.49 3.41
CA PHE A 79 -7.86 -2.95 3.46
C PHE A 79 -9.00 -3.47 4.31
N CYS A 80 -9.41 -4.72 4.05
CA CYS A 80 -10.42 -5.41 4.84
C CYS A 80 -9.85 -6.68 5.48
N GLY A 81 -10.45 -7.09 6.59
CA GLY A 81 -10.04 -8.26 7.35
C GLY A 81 -10.84 -8.40 8.64
N SER A 82 -10.57 -9.48 9.36
CA SER A 82 -11.14 -9.72 10.68
C SER A 82 -10.05 -10.30 11.59
N SER A 83 -9.56 -9.46 12.51
CA SER A 83 -8.59 -9.91 13.52
C SER A 83 -9.17 -11.00 14.41
N PHE A 84 -10.46 -10.93 14.74
CA PHE A 84 -11.14 -11.97 15.54
C PHE A 84 -11.17 -13.34 14.83
N LYS A 85 -11.22 -13.35 13.50
CA LYS A 85 -11.21 -14.59 12.69
C LYS A 85 -9.82 -14.95 12.17
N ASN A 86 -8.79 -14.17 12.50
CA ASN A 86 -7.43 -14.33 11.99
C ASN A 86 -7.30 -14.28 10.46
N LYS A 87 -8.11 -13.45 9.79
CA LYS A 87 -8.12 -13.32 8.32
C LYS A 87 -7.77 -11.88 7.91
N GLY A 88 -6.76 -11.70 7.08
CA GLY A 88 -6.40 -10.41 6.47
C GLY A 88 -5.41 -9.54 7.26
N VAL A 89 -5.12 -9.86 8.53
CA VAL A 89 -4.12 -9.13 9.32
C VAL A 89 -2.71 -9.37 8.78
N GLN A 90 -2.45 -10.56 8.26
CA GLN A 90 -1.15 -10.97 7.70
C GLN A 90 -0.80 -10.12 6.49
N THR A 91 -1.71 -10.04 5.52
CA THR A 91 -1.54 -9.20 4.32
C THR A 91 -1.49 -7.71 4.67
N LEU A 92 -2.20 -7.27 5.71
CA LEU A 92 -2.07 -5.90 6.21
C LEU A 92 -0.64 -5.59 6.67
N LEU A 93 0.05 -6.53 7.30
CA LEU A 93 1.45 -6.33 7.71
C LEU A 93 2.39 -6.18 6.51
N ASP A 94 2.17 -6.94 5.43
CA ASP A 94 2.94 -6.77 4.19
C ASP A 94 2.77 -5.36 3.62
N TYR A 95 1.53 -4.84 3.63
CA TYR A 95 1.24 -3.50 3.14
C TYR A 95 1.68 -2.38 4.08
N VAL A 96 1.77 -2.64 5.38
CA VAL A 96 2.46 -1.74 6.32
C VAL A 96 3.92 -1.56 5.90
N CYS A 97 4.62 -2.65 5.61
CA CYS A 97 6.00 -2.60 5.12
C CYS A 97 6.09 -1.91 3.75
N ALA A 98 5.12 -2.13 2.85
CA ALA A 98 5.13 -1.55 1.52
C ALA A 98 4.83 -0.05 1.50
N PHE A 99 3.88 0.45 2.31
CA PHE A 99 3.33 1.80 2.14
C PHE A 99 3.70 2.78 3.25
N LEU A 100 3.94 2.32 4.48
CA LEU A 100 4.24 3.24 5.59
C LEU A 100 5.69 3.74 5.53
N PRO A 101 5.95 4.94 6.07
CA PRO A 101 7.30 5.52 6.10
C PRO A 101 8.26 4.68 6.92
N SER A 102 9.47 4.53 6.41
CA SER A 102 10.65 4.20 7.20
C SER A 102 11.19 5.47 7.87
N PRO A 103 12.10 5.36 8.86
CA PRO A 103 12.77 6.54 9.42
C PRO A 103 13.42 7.43 8.35
N LEU A 104 13.95 6.85 7.27
CA LEU A 104 14.58 7.58 6.17
C LEU A 104 13.60 8.41 5.34
N ASP A 105 12.29 8.11 5.41
CA ASP A 105 11.24 8.86 4.74
C ASP A 105 10.75 10.06 5.58
N THR A 106 11.26 10.24 6.81
CA THR A 106 10.85 11.31 7.71
C THR A 106 11.85 12.47 7.75
N PRO A 107 11.39 13.73 7.93
CA PRO A 107 12.28 14.87 8.11
C PRO A 107 13.22 14.70 9.30
N ALA A 108 14.39 15.34 9.23
CA ALA A 108 15.33 15.37 10.34
C ALA A 108 14.67 16.01 11.58
N ILE A 109 15.00 15.47 12.76
CA ILE A 109 14.54 16.06 14.02
C ILE A 109 15.42 17.26 14.33
N VAL A 110 14.78 18.41 14.54
CA VAL A 110 15.45 19.66 14.88
C VAL A 110 15.42 19.84 16.41
N GLY A 111 16.57 20.18 16.98
CA GLY A 111 16.70 20.46 18.42
C GLY A 111 17.71 21.57 18.70
N THR A 112 17.70 22.05 19.94
CA THR A 112 18.66 23.06 20.41
C THR A 112 19.79 22.40 21.19
N ASN A 113 21.04 22.67 20.80
CA ASN A 113 22.22 22.19 21.50
C ASN A 113 22.33 22.87 22.88
N PRO A 114 22.35 22.12 24.00
CA PRO A 114 22.35 22.70 25.35
C PRO A 114 23.66 23.40 25.73
N THR A 115 24.74 23.17 25.00
CA THR A 115 26.06 23.78 25.24
C THR A 115 26.27 25.04 24.40
N THR A 116 25.87 25.02 23.12
CA THR A 116 26.10 26.14 22.19
C THR A 116 24.87 27.02 22.01
N GLY A 117 23.67 26.55 22.38
CA GLY A 117 22.40 27.20 22.12
C GLY A 117 21.99 27.20 20.64
N ALA A 118 22.76 26.58 19.75
CA ALA A 118 22.49 26.54 18.32
C ALA A 118 21.43 25.49 17.97
N GLU A 119 20.69 25.73 16.89
CA GLU A 119 19.78 24.76 16.30
C GLU A 119 20.59 23.73 15.47
N GLU A 120 20.34 22.44 15.70
CA GLU A 120 21.01 21.33 15.02
C GLU A 120 19.97 20.31 14.54
N ASP A 121 20.19 19.71 13.37
CA ASP A 121 19.37 18.63 12.84
C ASP A 121 20.00 17.26 13.11
N ARG A 122 19.15 16.26 13.40
CA ARG A 122 19.57 14.86 13.51
C ARG A 122 18.79 14.02 12.52
N LYS A 123 19.52 13.47 11.55
CA LYS A 123 18.99 12.52 10.58
C LYS A 123 18.98 11.11 11.17
N PRO A 124 17.94 10.31 10.91
CA PRO A 124 17.95 8.89 11.21
C PRO A 124 19.08 8.20 10.42
N SER A 125 19.74 7.23 11.08
CA SER A 125 20.84 6.41 10.53
C SER A 125 20.35 5.14 9.85
#